data_AF-A0A542Y712-F1
#
_entry.id   AF-A0A542Y712-F1
#
_cell.length_a   1.000
_cell.length_b   1.000
_cell.length_c   1.000
_cell.angle_alpha   90.00
_cell.angle_beta   90.00
_cell.angle_gamma   90.00
#
_symmetry.space_group_name_H-M   'P 1'
#
loop_
_entity.id
_entity.type
_entity.pdbx_description
1 polymer ?
#
loop_
_entity_poly.entity_id
_entity_poly.type
_entity_poly.pdbx_seq_one_letter_code
_entity_poly.pdbx_strand_id
1 'polypeptide(L)'
;MSRKRDEAGTFELLARLPQQIVSLAKIEYNNAKLEAIGAAKKAGIGAAGVVVALFFVFFMLQALVIAAIAALALVWPWWLAALTVAAVLLLLAAGALFAGYKLIKRGNPVPEQTLDRVGADAAALSDVRINADAQPGHQPPTGPRPTSPTGSSGSTGSQGSAPYGYGGTR
;
A
#
# COMPACT_ATOMS: atom_id res chain seq x y z
N MET A 1 2.91 46.57 -41.27
CA MET A 1 2.11 45.33 -41.34
C MET A 1 2.91 44.13 -40.81
N SER A 2 2.95 43.87 -39.49
CA SER A 2 3.48 42.61 -38.91
C SER A 2 3.08 42.49 -37.44
N ARG A 3 1.91 41.90 -37.18
CA ARG A 3 1.43 41.54 -35.82
C ARG A 3 0.88 40.12 -35.70
N LYS A 4 0.76 39.39 -36.82
CA LYS A 4 0.15 38.05 -36.84
C LYS A 4 1.11 36.88 -36.54
N ARG A 5 2.41 37.14 -36.39
CA ARG A 5 3.42 36.08 -36.17
C ARG A 5 3.65 35.74 -34.69
N ASP A 6 3.31 36.64 -33.77
CA ASP A 6 3.55 36.47 -32.33
C ASP A 6 2.41 35.71 -31.62
N GLU A 7 1.16 35.89 -32.07
CA GLU A 7 -0.01 35.14 -31.58
C GLU A 7 0.05 33.65 -31.97
N ALA A 8 0.52 33.34 -33.18
CA ALA A 8 0.72 31.98 -33.65
C ALA A 8 1.78 31.23 -32.82
N GLY A 9 2.85 31.90 -32.41
CA GLY A 9 3.90 31.32 -31.56
C GLY A 9 3.44 31.07 -30.11
N THR A 10 2.57 31.91 -29.56
CA THR A 10 2.06 31.75 -28.19
C THR A 10 1.05 30.61 -28.10
N PHE A 11 0.14 30.49 -29.08
CA PHE A 11 -0.77 29.35 -29.20
C PHE A 11 -0.01 28.03 -29.43
N GLU A 12 1.10 28.07 -30.17
CA GLU A 12 1.91 26.89 -30.44
C GLU A 12 2.70 26.39 -29.22
N LEU A 13 3.12 27.29 -28.31
CA LEU A 13 3.70 26.91 -27.02
C LEU A 13 2.65 26.33 -26.07
N LEU A 14 1.45 26.93 -26.03
CA LEU A 14 0.31 26.37 -25.28
C LEU A 14 -0.10 24.99 -25.80
N ALA A 15 -0.05 24.77 -27.12
CA ALA A 15 -0.34 23.49 -27.73
C ALA A 15 0.71 22.40 -27.41
N ARG A 16 1.95 22.79 -27.06
CA ARG A 16 3.06 21.86 -26.76
C ARG A 16 3.27 21.59 -25.26
N LEU A 17 2.76 22.42 -24.36
CA LEU A 17 2.82 22.20 -22.90
C LEU A 17 2.21 20.85 -22.44
N PRO A 18 1.02 20.42 -22.92
CA PRO A 18 0.43 19.14 -22.54
C PRO A 18 1.34 17.96 -22.90
N GLN A 19 1.99 18.04 -24.07
CA GLN A 19 2.93 17.04 -24.55
C GLN A 19 4.13 16.89 -23.60
N GLN A 20 4.64 18.00 -23.06
CA GLN A 20 5.77 18.03 -22.13
C GLN A 20 5.38 17.46 -20.76
N ILE A 21 4.20 17.81 -20.25
CA ILE A 21 3.67 17.28 -18.99
C ILE A 21 3.49 15.76 -19.09
N VAL A 22 2.92 15.26 -20.19
CA VAL A 22 2.77 13.81 -20.44
C VAL A 22 4.13 13.13 -20.54
N SER A 23 5.12 13.76 -21.19
CA SER A 23 6.46 13.20 -21.31
C SER A 23 7.16 13.09 -19.95
N LEU A 24 7.03 14.10 -19.08
CA LEU A 24 7.60 14.09 -17.73
C LEU A 24 6.91 13.06 -16.85
N ALA A 25 5.57 13.00 -16.87
CA ALA A 25 4.81 12.00 -16.14
C ALA A 25 5.21 10.57 -16.55
N LYS A 26 5.46 10.35 -17.84
CA LYS A 26 5.91 9.04 -18.35
C LYS A 26 7.33 8.70 -17.89
N ILE A 27 8.22 9.68 -17.80
CA ILE A 27 9.58 9.50 -17.26
C ILE A 27 9.51 9.16 -15.78
N GLU A 28 8.75 9.93 -14.99
CA GLU A 28 8.60 9.72 -13.56
C GLU A 28 7.98 8.35 -13.25
N TYR A 29 6.95 7.96 -14.02
CA TYR A 29 6.36 6.63 -13.93
C TYR A 29 7.38 5.52 -14.21
N ASN A 30 8.20 5.68 -15.26
CA ASN A 30 9.22 4.69 -15.57
C ASN A 30 10.30 4.61 -14.48
N ASN A 31 10.68 5.74 -13.90
CA ASN A 31 11.64 5.79 -12.81
C ASN A 31 11.09 5.12 -11.54
N ALA A 32 9.88 5.51 -11.11
CA ALA A 32 9.17 4.90 -9.99
C ALA A 32 8.97 3.39 -10.20
N LYS A 33 8.67 2.95 -11.43
CA LYS A 33 8.56 1.53 -11.77
C LYS A 33 9.89 0.79 -11.59
N LEU A 34 11.00 1.36 -12.05
CA LEU A 34 12.32 0.75 -11.90
C LEU A 34 12.73 0.63 -10.43
N GLU A 35 12.49 1.68 -9.65
CA GLU A 35 12.75 1.67 -8.21
C GLU A 35 11.86 0.65 -7.48
N ALA A 36 10.57 0.61 -7.79
CA ALA A 36 9.63 -0.35 -7.22
C ALA A 36 10.03 -1.81 -7.54
N ILE A 37 10.44 -2.10 -8.77
CA ILE A 37 10.96 -3.43 -9.16
C ILE A 37 12.25 -3.74 -8.39
N GLY A 38 13.16 -2.77 -8.27
CA GLY A 38 14.39 -2.93 -7.50
C GLY A 38 14.13 -3.21 -6.02
N ALA A 39 13.21 -2.47 -5.41
CA ALA A 39 12.78 -2.66 -4.03
C ALA A 39 12.10 -4.03 -3.85
N ALA A 40 11.19 -4.40 -4.74
CA ALA A 40 10.50 -5.69 -4.72
C ALA A 40 11.47 -6.86 -4.85
N LYS A 41 12.47 -6.76 -5.74
CA LYS A 41 13.48 -7.81 -5.90
C LYS A 41 14.35 -7.97 -4.66
N LYS A 42 14.81 -6.87 -4.06
CA LYS A 42 15.61 -6.89 -2.82
C LYS A 42 14.80 -7.48 -1.67
N ALA A 43 13.56 -7.03 -1.49
CA ALA A 43 12.65 -7.57 -0.49
C ALA A 43 12.35 -9.05 -0.73
N GLY A 44 12.14 -9.45 -1.99
CA GLY A 44 11.87 -10.83 -2.39
C GLY A 44 13.05 -11.76 -2.10
N ILE A 45 14.29 -11.34 -2.36
CA ILE A 45 15.49 -12.12 -2.01
C ILE A 45 15.61 -12.28 -0.49
N GLY A 46 15.37 -11.20 0.27
CA GLY A 46 15.36 -11.26 1.73
C GLY A 46 14.29 -12.22 2.26
N ALA A 47 13.06 -12.12 1.77
CA ALA A 47 11.96 -12.99 2.14
C ALA A 47 12.22 -14.46 1.75
N ALA A 48 12.77 -14.71 0.56
CA ALA A 48 13.16 -16.05 0.14
C ALA A 48 14.24 -16.65 1.07
N GLY A 49 15.23 -15.86 1.47
CA GLY A 49 16.23 -16.26 2.45
C GLY A 49 15.62 -16.66 3.79
N VAL A 50 14.64 -15.90 4.29
CA VAL A 50 13.90 -16.24 5.52
C VAL A 50 13.15 -17.56 5.37
N VAL A 51 12.46 -17.79 4.25
CA VAL A 51 11.75 -19.06 4.01
C VAL A 51 12.72 -20.25 4.01
N VAL A 52 13.87 -20.12 3.36
CA VAL A 52 14.91 -21.16 3.35
C VAL A 52 15.46 -21.40 4.77
N ALA A 53 15.75 -20.34 5.53
CA ALA A 53 16.22 -20.47 6.90
C ALA A 53 15.19 -21.18 7.79
N LEU A 54 13.91 -20.80 7.70
CA LEU A 54 12.83 -21.44 8.45
C LEU A 54 12.66 -22.91 8.07
N PHE A 55 12.84 -23.26 6.79
CA PHE A 55 12.84 -24.66 6.34
C PHE A 55 13.94 -25.48 7.03
N PHE A 56 15.18 -24.98 7.08
CA PHE A 56 16.26 -25.69 7.77
C PHE A 56 16.05 -25.77 9.29
N VAL A 57 15.56 -24.68 9.91
CA VAL A 57 15.22 -24.68 11.34
C VAL A 57 14.13 -25.72 11.64
N PHE A 58 13.13 -25.87 10.77
CA PHE A 58 12.10 -26.89 10.92
C PHE A 58 12.68 -28.32 10.96
N PHE A 59 13.55 -28.67 10.02
CA PHE A 59 14.19 -30.00 10.02
C PHE A 59 15.15 -30.19 11.20
N MET A 60 15.87 -29.15 11.60
CA MET A 60 16.76 -29.18 12.76
C MET A 60 15.97 -29.45 14.06
N LEU A 61 14.80 -28.82 14.23
CA LEU A 61 13.89 -29.11 15.35
C LEU A 61 13.44 -30.59 15.33
N GLN A 62 13.05 -31.13 14.17
CA GLN A 62 12.65 -32.54 14.07
C GLN A 62 13.79 -33.50 14.44
N ALA A 63 15.02 -33.21 13.99
CA ALA A 63 16.19 -33.98 14.37
C ALA A 63 16.46 -33.93 15.88
N LEU A 64 16.31 -32.76 16.51
CA LEU A 64 16.43 -32.61 17.96
C LEU A 64 15.35 -33.38 18.72
N VAL A 65 14.11 -33.38 18.23
CA VAL A 65 13.00 -34.16 18.83
C VAL A 65 13.35 -35.65 18.81
N ILE A 66 13.78 -36.17 17.66
CA ILE A 66 14.17 -37.58 17.53
C ILE A 66 15.35 -37.90 18.45
N ALA A 67 16.38 -37.04 18.49
CA ALA A 67 17.53 -37.22 19.36
C ALA A 67 17.15 -37.20 20.85
N ALA A 68 16.25 -36.30 21.26
CA ALA A 68 15.77 -36.24 22.64
C ALA A 68 14.98 -37.50 23.03
N ILE A 69 14.11 -38.00 22.14
CA ILE A 69 13.37 -39.25 22.35
C ILE A 69 14.35 -40.41 22.46
N ALA A 70 15.32 -40.53 21.55
CA ALA A 70 16.32 -41.58 21.55
C ALA A 70 17.18 -41.55 22.82
N ALA A 71 17.60 -40.36 23.27
CA ALA A 71 18.38 -40.21 24.50
C ALA A 71 17.59 -40.62 25.75
N LEU A 72 16.32 -40.21 25.86
CA LEU A 72 15.44 -40.62 26.97
C LEU A 72 15.09 -42.11 26.92
N ALA A 73 14.96 -42.68 25.72
CA ALA A 73 14.69 -44.09 25.53
C ALA A 73 15.84 -45.00 26.01
N LEU A 74 17.03 -44.45 26.31
CA LEU A 74 18.11 -45.20 26.96
C LEU A 74 17.79 -45.57 28.42
N VAL A 75 16.88 -44.82 29.06
CA VAL A 75 16.53 -45.00 30.48
C VAL A 75 15.09 -45.46 30.65
N TRP A 76 14.17 -45.03 29.78
CA TRP A 76 12.74 -45.34 29.82
C TRP A 76 12.28 -46.12 28.57
N PRO A 77 11.11 -46.79 28.61
CA PRO A 77 10.47 -47.31 27.40
C PRO A 77 10.24 -46.20 26.35
N TRP A 78 10.45 -46.53 25.08
CA TRP A 78 10.41 -45.55 23.98
C TRP A 78 9.09 -44.77 23.90
N TRP A 79 7.95 -45.39 24.23
CA TRP A 79 6.64 -44.74 24.23
C TRP A 79 6.53 -43.66 25.31
N LEU A 80 7.11 -43.88 26.49
CA LEU A 80 7.08 -42.92 27.60
C LEU A 80 8.03 -41.76 27.34
N ALA A 81 9.20 -42.05 26.75
CA ALA A 81 10.13 -41.02 26.27
C ALA A 81 9.45 -40.10 25.24
N ALA A 82 8.77 -40.68 24.23
CA ALA A 82 8.05 -39.92 23.22
C ALA A 82 6.94 -39.04 23.81
N LEU A 83 6.13 -39.56 24.72
CA LEU A 83 5.08 -38.79 25.39
C LEU A 83 5.65 -37.64 26.24
N THR A 84 6.77 -37.86 26.91
CA THR A 84 7.41 -36.83 27.75
C THR A 84 7.95 -35.69 26.91
N VAL A 85 8.67 -36.00 25.81
CA VAL A 85 9.17 -34.98 24.88
C VAL A 85 8.01 -34.21 24.25
N ALA A 86 6.94 -34.91 23.85
CA ALA A 86 5.73 -34.28 23.30
C ALA A 86 5.07 -33.33 24.31
N ALA A 87 4.96 -33.73 25.58
CA ALA A 87 4.41 -32.87 26.63
C ALA A 87 5.23 -31.60 26.84
N VAL A 88 6.57 -31.71 26.87
CA VAL A 88 7.47 -30.54 27.00
C VAL A 88 7.31 -29.60 25.80
N LEU A 89 7.29 -30.14 24.57
CA LEU A 89 7.08 -29.34 23.35
C LEU A 89 5.73 -28.65 23.34
N LEU A 90 4.67 -29.31 23.82
CA LEU A 90 3.34 -28.72 23.92
C LEU A 90 3.32 -27.51 24.86
N LEU A 91 4.03 -27.60 26.00
CA LEU A 91 4.17 -26.49 26.94
C LEU A 91 4.93 -25.31 26.31
N LEU A 92 6.02 -25.59 25.59
CA LEU A 92 6.77 -24.57 24.87
C LEU A 92 5.91 -23.91 23.77
N ALA A 93 5.17 -24.70 23.00
CA ALA A 93 4.26 -24.21 21.97
C ALA A 93 3.14 -23.34 22.56
N ALA A 94 2.52 -23.77 23.67
CA ALA A 94 1.52 -23.00 24.38
C ALA A 94 2.10 -21.66 24.90
N GLY A 95 3.32 -21.68 25.46
CA GLY A 95 4.01 -20.49 25.92
C GLY A 95 4.33 -19.51 24.78
N ALA A 96 4.85 -20.02 23.66
CA ALA A 96 5.14 -19.21 22.47
C ALA A 96 3.86 -18.61 21.87
N LEU A 97 2.79 -19.40 21.76
CA LEU A 97 1.50 -18.93 21.25
C LEU A 97 0.89 -17.87 22.18
N PHE A 98 0.99 -18.07 23.50
CA PHE A 98 0.51 -17.09 24.48
C PHE A 98 1.33 -15.80 24.46
N ALA A 99 2.66 -15.89 24.30
CA ALA A 99 3.52 -14.73 24.15
C ALA A 99 3.22 -13.97 22.86
N GLY A 100 3.06 -14.67 21.74
CA GLY A 100 2.63 -14.09 20.45
C GLY A 100 1.26 -13.44 20.55
N TYR A 101 0.29 -14.12 21.16
CA TYR A 101 -1.04 -13.56 21.44
C TYR A 101 -0.94 -12.29 22.29
N LYS A 102 -0.12 -12.29 23.35
CA LYS A 102 0.09 -11.09 24.17
C LYS A 102 0.78 -9.97 23.41
N LEU A 103 1.70 -10.27 22.50
CA LEU A 103 2.37 -9.28 21.68
C LEU A 103 1.39 -8.62 20.71
N ILE A 104 0.55 -9.42 20.04
CA ILE A 104 -0.52 -8.92 19.16
C ILE A 104 -1.55 -8.11 19.96
N LYS A 105 -1.92 -8.58 21.15
CA LYS A 105 -2.92 -7.91 22.01
C LYS A 105 -2.40 -6.64 22.68
N ARG A 106 -1.09 -6.50 22.90
CA ARG A 106 -0.48 -5.33 23.57
C ARG A 106 -0.33 -4.09 22.69
N GLY A 107 -0.82 -4.14 21.46
CA GLY A 107 -0.72 -3.01 20.53
C GLY A 107 0.33 -3.29 19.49
N ASN A 108 -0.09 -3.08 18.26
CA ASN A 108 0.59 -3.38 17.02
C ASN A 108 2.01 -2.74 16.98
N PRO A 109 3.08 -3.48 16.63
CA PRO A 109 4.40 -2.88 16.40
C PRO A 109 4.44 -2.02 15.12
N VAL A 110 3.40 -2.06 14.30
CA VAL A 110 3.19 -1.15 13.15
C VAL A 110 2.35 0.04 13.64
N PRO A 111 2.70 1.29 13.32
CA PRO A 111 1.90 2.44 13.74
C PRO A 111 0.45 2.26 13.31
N GLU A 112 -0.51 2.46 14.21
CA GLU A 112 -1.97 2.42 13.91
C GLU A 112 -2.28 3.22 12.64
N GLN A 113 -1.67 4.41 12.52
CA GLN A 113 -1.78 5.29 11.35
C GLN A 113 -1.33 4.64 10.03
N THR A 114 -0.37 3.72 10.06
CA THR A 114 0.10 3.00 8.87
C THR A 114 -0.88 1.90 8.48
N LEU A 115 -1.47 1.20 9.45
CA LEU A 115 -2.51 0.21 9.16
C LEU A 115 -3.82 0.88 8.71
N ASP A 116 -4.22 1.98 9.34
CA ASP A 116 -5.41 2.73 8.97
C ASP A 116 -5.32 3.27 7.54
N ARG A 117 -4.14 3.75 7.13
CA ARG A 117 -3.90 4.20 5.75
C ARG A 117 -3.96 3.05 4.75
N VAL A 118 -3.33 1.91 5.05
CA VAL A 118 -3.38 0.73 4.17
C VAL A 118 -4.81 0.16 4.09
N GLY A 119 -5.54 0.18 5.19
CA GLY A 119 -6.94 -0.24 5.26
C GLY A 119 -7.87 0.69 4.48
N ALA A 120 -7.72 2.01 4.64
CA ALA A 120 -8.47 3.00 3.89
C ALA A 120 -8.17 2.92 2.38
N ASP A 121 -6.90 2.73 1.99
CA ASP A 121 -6.50 2.57 0.60
C ASP A 121 -7.06 1.27 -0.01
N ALA A 122 -7.05 0.17 0.75
CA ALA A 122 -7.65 -1.10 0.32
C ALA A 122 -9.17 -0.99 0.18
N ALA A 123 -9.85 -0.33 1.12
CA ALA A 123 -11.28 -0.09 1.09
C ALA A 123 -11.69 0.78 -0.11
N ALA A 124 -10.93 1.86 -0.38
CA ALA A 124 -11.15 2.71 -1.53
C ALA A 124 -10.99 1.95 -2.87
N LEU A 125 -10.00 1.05 -2.96
CA LEU A 125 -9.83 0.19 -4.13
C LEU A 125 -10.97 -0.83 -4.32
N SER A 126 -11.52 -1.37 -3.23
CA SER A 126 -12.69 -2.26 -3.32
C SER A 126 -13.95 -1.52 -3.73
N ASP A 127 -14.17 -0.28 -3.25
CA ASP A 127 -15.33 0.53 -3.62
C ASP A 127 -15.32 0.90 -5.11
N VAL A 128 -14.16 1.23 -5.66
CA VAL A 128 -14.02 1.49 -7.11
C VAL A 128 -14.38 0.25 -7.92
N ARG A 129 -13.98 -0.95 -7.45
CA ARG A 129 -14.30 -2.20 -8.13
C ARG A 129 -15.78 -2.58 -8.02
N ILE A 130 -16.39 -2.38 -6.85
CA ILE A 130 -17.82 -2.67 -6.64
C ILE A 130 -18.71 -1.72 -7.44
N ASN A 131 -18.34 -0.43 -7.55
CA ASN A 131 -19.09 0.53 -8.35
C ASN A 131 -18.94 0.30 -9.86
N ALA A 132 -17.81 -0.23 -10.32
CA ALA A 132 -17.61 -0.60 -11.72
C ALA A 132 -18.54 -1.74 -12.18
N ASP A 133 -18.90 -2.64 -11.26
CA ASP A 133 -19.82 -3.75 -11.53
C ASP A 133 -21.31 -3.34 -11.35
N ALA A 134 -21.57 -2.16 -10.75
CA ALA A 134 -22.89 -1.67 -10.39
C ALA A 134 -23.44 -0.55 -11.30
N GLN A 135 -22.99 -0.45 -12.55
CA GLN A 135 -23.55 0.50 -13.53
C GLN A 135 -24.61 -0.16 -14.45
N PRO A 136 -25.88 -0.35 -14.03
CA PRO A 136 -26.96 -0.60 -14.96
C PRO A 136 -27.31 0.71 -15.69
N GLY A 137 -27.08 0.73 -17.00
CA GLY A 137 -27.74 1.61 -17.98
C GLY A 137 -27.68 3.12 -17.71
N HIS A 138 -26.87 3.84 -18.49
CA HIS A 138 -27.09 5.28 -18.67
C HIS A 138 -28.49 5.50 -19.28
N GLN A 139 -29.49 5.86 -18.47
CA GLN A 139 -30.70 6.48 -19.00
C GLN A 139 -30.35 7.91 -19.42
N PRO A 140 -30.53 8.29 -20.70
CA PRO A 140 -30.43 9.68 -21.10
C PRO A 140 -31.48 10.50 -20.35
N PRO A 141 -31.22 11.77 -20.03
CA PRO A 141 -32.20 12.62 -19.37
C PRO A 141 -33.42 12.84 -20.28
N THR A 142 -34.52 12.15 -20.00
CA THR A 142 -35.82 12.34 -20.65
C THR A 142 -36.70 13.25 -19.80
N GLY A 143 -36.34 14.54 -19.76
CA GLY A 143 -37.16 15.58 -19.15
C GLY A 143 -37.24 16.79 -20.08
N PRO A 144 -38.42 17.43 -20.24
CA PRO A 144 -38.53 18.65 -21.01
C PRO A 144 -37.67 19.75 -20.35
N ARG A 145 -36.71 20.28 -21.12
CA ARG A 145 -35.84 21.39 -20.73
C ARG A 145 -36.71 22.64 -20.47
N PRO A 146 -36.68 23.25 -19.26
CA PRO A 146 -37.27 24.56 -19.07
C PRO A 146 -36.45 25.58 -19.86
N THR A 147 -37.08 26.21 -20.84
CA THR A 147 -36.56 27.40 -21.53
C THR A 147 -37.18 28.63 -20.86
N SER A 148 -36.35 29.50 -20.28
CA SER A 148 -36.71 30.89 -19.94
C SER A 148 -35.50 31.67 -19.40
N PRO A 149 -35.50 33.02 -19.48
CA PRO A 149 -34.45 33.77 -20.18
C PRO A 149 -33.61 34.69 -19.28
N THR A 150 -32.59 35.25 -19.93
CA THR A 150 -31.76 36.41 -19.58
C THR A 150 -32.31 37.34 -18.51
N GLY A 151 -31.51 37.56 -17.45
CA GLY A 151 -31.74 38.59 -16.44
C GLY A 151 -30.41 39.13 -15.89
N SER A 152 -30.08 40.35 -16.27
CA SER A 152 -28.92 41.14 -15.86
C SER A 152 -29.15 41.86 -14.52
N SER A 153 -28.15 41.84 -13.63
CA SER A 153 -27.80 42.85 -12.59
C SER A 153 -26.76 42.18 -11.68
N GLY A 154 -25.60 42.74 -11.32
CA GLY A 154 -25.29 44.11 -10.93
C GLY A 154 -25.03 44.14 -9.41
N SER A 155 -23.79 43.91 -8.97
CA SER A 155 -23.21 44.40 -7.69
C SER A 155 -21.74 43.93 -7.63
N THR A 156 -20.73 44.79 -7.75
CA THR A 156 -20.21 45.79 -6.78
C THR A 156 -19.56 45.16 -5.55
N GLY A 157 -18.24 45.35 -5.42
CA GLY A 157 -17.64 45.64 -4.11
C GLY A 157 -16.64 44.62 -3.54
N SER A 158 -15.35 44.97 -3.70
CA SER A 158 -14.34 45.02 -2.62
C SER A 158 -14.10 43.83 -1.69
N GLN A 159 -12.90 43.22 -1.80
CA GLN A 159 -11.91 42.99 -0.74
C GLN A 159 -10.75 42.23 -1.39
N GLY A 160 -9.48 42.60 -1.30
CA GLY A 160 -8.78 43.20 -0.18
C GLY A 160 -7.53 42.35 0.07
N SER A 161 -6.46 42.70 -0.64
CA SER A 161 -5.03 42.49 -0.36
C SER A 161 -4.61 41.73 0.92
N ALA A 162 -3.76 40.71 0.77
CA ALA A 162 -2.44 40.63 1.43
C ALA A 162 -1.55 39.49 0.84
N PRO A 163 -0.24 39.72 0.63
CA PRO A 163 0.70 38.72 0.12
C PRO A 163 1.46 38.04 1.28
N TYR A 164 1.61 36.72 1.26
CA TYR A 164 2.56 36.04 2.13
C TYR A 164 3.88 35.82 1.41
N GLY A 165 4.91 36.41 2.00
CA GLY A 165 6.24 36.57 1.47
C GLY A 165 7.13 35.34 1.57
N TYR A 166 8.13 35.41 0.71
CA TYR A 166 9.28 34.53 0.57
C TYR A 166 10.26 34.75 1.74
N GLY A 167 10.74 33.67 2.36
CA GLY A 167 11.81 33.69 3.34
C GLY A 167 12.76 32.52 3.12
N GLY A 168 13.95 32.80 2.60
CA GLY A 168 15.05 31.85 2.43
C GLY A 168 16.02 31.84 3.62
N THR A 169 17.20 31.27 3.35
CA THR A 169 18.37 31.00 4.23
C THR A 169 18.25 29.65 4.97
N ARG A 170 19.25 28.75 4.94
CA ARG A 170 20.65 28.76 4.50
C ARG A 170 21.07 27.33 4.18
#